data_AF-A0A7T4A285-F1
#
_entry.id   AF-A0A7T4A285-F1
#
_cell.length_a   1.000
_cell.length_b   1.000
_cell.length_c   1.000
_cell.angle_alpha   90.00
_cell.angle_beta   90.00
_cell.angle_gamma   90.00
#
_symmetry.space_group_name_H-M   'P 1'
#
loop_
_entity.id
_entity.type
_entity.pdbx_description
1 polymer ?
#
loop_
_entity_poly.entity_id
_entity_poly.type
_entity_poly.pdbx_seq_one_letter_code
_entity_poly.pdbx_strand_id
1 'polypeptide(L)'
;MMFLNRDGDEDSTVAATTAPAGEDASTAPSAGPSEDAAPSDDPESSPTLPADPKQALDQIVTTDRKTVIADLDGKWVPQLSSKKVGLEAEGKTWEPKDILAEHEQMRKEYPRVQLVWSGDFASFKEDDFWVTIVGIGYDDPEDALSWCSSNGLGPDNCYAKQLNTSGGYEGTTRLQD
;
A
#
# COMPACT_ATOMS: atom_id res chain seq x y z
N MET A 1 53.31 18.26 -21.67
CA MET A 1 52.95 19.70 -21.50
C MET A 1 51.97 19.79 -20.34
N MET A 2 52.24 20.45 -19.21
CA MET A 2 53.14 21.59 -18.89
C MET A 2 52.56 22.93 -19.42
N PHE A 3 52.25 24.00 -18.67
CA PHE A 3 51.97 24.30 -17.22
C PHE A 3 51.19 25.67 -17.17
N LEU A 4 50.45 25.96 -16.08
CA LEU A 4 50.26 27.30 -15.42
C LEU A 4 49.55 28.44 -16.21
N ASN A 5 49.05 29.54 -15.60
CA ASN A 5 49.31 30.23 -14.31
C ASN A 5 48.06 30.30 -13.39
N ARG A 6 48.12 30.39 -12.04
CA ARG A 6 48.91 31.28 -11.13
C ARG A 6 48.38 32.74 -11.29
N ASP A 7 48.14 33.59 -10.28
CA ASP A 7 48.63 33.82 -8.91
C ASP A 7 47.44 34.21 -7.98
N GLY A 8 47.49 34.30 -6.65
CA GLY A 8 48.60 34.26 -5.68
C GLY A 8 48.57 35.48 -4.75
N ASP A 9 48.45 35.24 -3.43
CA ASP A 9 48.91 36.08 -2.28
C ASP A 9 48.70 35.18 -1.03
N GLU A 10 49.72 34.68 -0.29
CA GLU A 10 50.70 35.36 0.60
C GLU A 10 49.98 35.84 1.91
N ASP A 11 50.50 35.75 3.15
CA ASP A 11 51.84 35.45 3.68
C ASP A 11 51.77 34.89 5.14
N SER A 12 52.84 34.22 5.61
CA SER A 12 53.41 34.08 7.00
C SER A 12 52.55 34.30 8.27
N THR A 13 52.72 33.67 9.44
CA THR A 13 53.68 32.73 10.08
C THR A 13 53.04 32.26 11.44
N VAL A 14 53.60 31.50 12.40
CA VAL A 14 54.91 30.85 12.67
C VAL A 14 54.65 29.51 13.41
N ALA A 15 55.69 28.71 13.68
CA ALA A 15 55.62 27.57 14.61
C ALA A 15 55.83 27.97 16.09
N ALA A 16 55.30 27.18 17.05
CA ALA A 16 56.10 26.33 17.95
C ALA A 16 55.41 25.90 19.27
N THR A 17 55.62 24.61 19.62
CA THR A 17 56.00 24.06 20.94
C THR A 17 55.13 24.18 22.23
N THR A 18 55.01 23.01 22.90
CA THR A 18 54.85 22.74 24.35
C THR A 18 53.49 22.96 25.06
N ALA A 19 53.01 21.90 25.71
CA ALA A 19 52.16 21.95 26.90
C ALA A 19 53.01 22.22 28.17
N PRO A 20 52.41 22.64 29.30
CA PRO A 20 52.03 21.65 30.32
C PRO A 20 50.69 21.96 31.04
N ALA A 21 50.43 21.26 32.15
CA ALA A 21 49.14 21.18 32.86
C ALA A 21 48.98 22.12 34.09
N GLY A 22 47.76 22.13 34.66
CA GLY A 22 47.34 22.84 35.88
C GLY A 22 46.50 24.08 35.60
N GLU A 23 45.50 24.50 36.39
CA GLU A 23 44.89 23.95 37.62
C GLU A 23 43.48 24.60 37.83
N ASP A 24 42.76 24.18 38.88
CA ASP A 24 41.34 24.49 39.19
C ASP A 24 40.94 25.99 39.29
N ALA A 25 39.74 26.35 38.79
CA ALA A 25 38.85 27.34 39.42
C ALA A 25 37.42 27.36 38.82
N SER A 26 36.43 27.12 39.67
CA SER A 26 34.97 27.18 39.41
C SER A 26 34.43 28.56 38.96
N THR A 27 33.43 28.59 38.06
CA THR A 27 32.20 29.42 38.14
C THR A 27 31.16 28.99 37.09
N ALA A 28 29.94 28.67 37.54
CA ALA A 28 28.70 28.61 36.75
C ALA A 28 27.86 29.88 37.07
N PRO A 29 26.82 30.32 36.29
CA PRO A 29 25.95 29.46 35.48
C PRO A 29 25.32 30.06 34.18
N SER A 30 24.54 29.20 33.51
CA SER A 30 23.32 29.48 32.74
C SER A 30 23.37 30.44 31.53
N ALA A 31 23.46 29.84 30.34
CA ALA A 31 22.67 30.25 29.18
C ALA A 31 22.17 28.97 28.51
N GLY A 32 20.87 28.68 28.61
CA GLY A 32 20.27 27.52 27.95
C GLY A 32 19.99 27.84 26.47
N PRO A 33 20.29 26.94 25.53
CA PRO A 33 19.73 27.03 24.19
C PRO A 33 18.27 26.56 24.24
N SER A 34 17.34 27.50 24.11
CA SER A 34 16.08 27.18 23.42
C SER A 34 16.42 26.99 21.95
N GLU A 35 16.87 25.79 21.58
CA GLU A 35 16.79 25.37 20.19
C GLU A 35 15.36 24.92 19.93
N ASP A 36 14.65 25.80 19.21
CA ASP A 36 13.35 25.58 18.63
C ASP A 36 13.44 24.36 17.71
N ALA A 37 13.11 23.20 18.27
CA ALA A 37 12.97 21.96 17.52
C ALA A 37 11.74 22.10 16.63
N ALA A 38 11.94 22.68 15.45
CA ALA A 38 10.94 22.75 14.40
C ALA A 38 10.31 21.37 14.23
N PRO A 39 8.97 21.27 14.10
CA PRO A 39 8.34 19.99 13.82
C PRO A 39 8.89 19.48 12.49
N SER A 40 9.66 18.41 12.54
CA SER A 40 9.98 17.64 11.34
C SER A 40 8.65 17.14 10.76
N ASP A 41 8.42 17.40 9.48
CA ASP A 41 7.38 16.71 8.73
C ASP A 41 7.63 15.19 8.83
N ASP A 42 6.83 14.51 9.66
CA ASP A 42 6.80 13.05 9.73
C ASP A 42 6.52 12.49 8.33
N PRO A 43 7.33 11.54 7.83
CA PRO A 43 7.01 10.87 6.58
C PRO A 43 5.69 10.13 6.75
N GLU A 44 4.73 10.41 5.86
CA GLU A 44 3.36 9.91 5.83
C GLU A 44 3.25 8.48 6.39
N SER A 45 2.89 8.39 7.68
CA SER A 45 2.77 7.11 8.37
C SER A 45 1.58 6.35 7.80
N SER A 46 1.87 5.46 6.85
CA SER A 46 0.92 4.48 6.34
C SER A 46 0.24 3.80 7.55
N PRO A 47 -1.09 3.80 7.65
CA PRO A 47 -1.76 3.40 8.88
C PRO A 47 -1.46 1.92 9.16
N THR A 48 -0.74 1.67 10.26
CA THR A 48 -0.40 0.31 10.70
C THR A 48 -1.68 -0.53 10.81
N LEU A 49 -1.67 -1.71 10.18
CA LEU A 49 -2.81 -2.63 10.27
C LEU A 49 -2.95 -3.15 11.72
N PRO A 50 -4.17 -3.28 12.24
CA PRO A 50 -4.41 -3.83 13.57
C PRO A 50 -4.01 -5.30 13.62
N ALA A 51 -3.68 -5.78 14.84
CA ALA A 51 -3.27 -7.16 15.05
C ALA A 51 -4.42 -8.18 14.92
N ASP A 52 -5.68 -7.75 15.03
CA ASP A 52 -6.83 -8.59 14.72
C ASP A 52 -7.02 -8.66 13.19
N PRO A 53 -7.02 -9.85 12.59
CA PRO A 53 -7.07 -9.99 11.14
C PRO A 53 -8.41 -9.56 10.53
N LYS A 54 -9.53 -9.63 11.26
CA LYS A 54 -10.80 -9.12 10.74
C LYS A 54 -10.81 -7.60 10.74
N GLN A 55 -10.34 -6.97 11.82
CA GLN A 55 -10.19 -5.51 11.87
C GLN A 55 -9.22 -5.01 10.78
N ALA A 56 -8.18 -5.78 10.44
CA ALA A 56 -7.25 -5.44 9.36
C ALA A 56 -7.94 -5.49 7.99
N LEU A 57 -8.72 -6.54 7.70
CA LEU A 57 -9.54 -6.61 6.48
C LEU A 57 -10.54 -5.44 6.41
N ASP A 58 -11.25 -5.15 7.51
CA ASP A 58 -12.22 -4.05 7.58
C ASP A 58 -11.55 -2.67 7.34
N GLN A 59 -10.32 -2.47 7.83
CA GLN A 59 -9.50 -1.28 7.59
C GLN A 59 -9.04 -1.18 6.13
N ILE A 60 -8.56 -2.28 5.52
CA ILE A 60 -8.14 -2.29 4.11
C ILE A 60 -9.34 -1.98 3.20
N VAL A 61 -10.49 -2.65 3.41
CA VAL A 61 -11.73 -2.34 2.67
C VAL A 61 -12.09 -0.87 2.83
N THR A 62 -12.03 -0.32 4.05
CA THR A 62 -12.41 1.08 4.30
C THR A 62 -11.50 2.08 3.56
N THR A 63 -10.20 1.78 3.47
CA THR A 63 -9.22 2.58 2.70
C THR A 63 -9.46 2.45 1.20
N ASP A 64 -9.53 1.22 0.69
CA ASP A 64 -9.61 0.93 -0.75
C ASP A 64 -10.95 1.39 -1.35
N ARG A 65 -12.06 1.19 -0.64
CA ARG A 65 -13.44 1.47 -1.09
C ARG A 65 -13.61 2.87 -1.68
N LYS A 66 -12.97 3.90 -1.10
CA LYS A 66 -13.18 5.28 -1.54
C LYS A 66 -12.68 5.48 -2.98
N THR A 67 -11.56 4.86 -3.33
CA THR A 67 -11.00 4.87 -4.68
C THR A 67 -11.77 3.94 -5.61
N VAL A 68 -12.12 2.72 -5.13
CA VAL A 68 -12.92 1.76 -5.91
C VAL A 68 -14.25 2.36 -6.36
N ILE A 69 -15.03 2.96 -5.46
CA ILE A 69 -16.33 3.55 -5.82
C ILE A 69 -16.16 4.78 -6.74
N ALA A 70 -15.10 5.56 -6.56
CA ALA A 70 -14.86 6.74 -7.39
C ALA A 70 -14.45 6.39 -8.84
N ASP A 71 -13.62 5.36 -9.01
CA ASP A 71 -12.94 5.07 -10.27
C ASP A 71 -13.50 3.84 -11.02
N LEU A 72 -14.17 2.92 -10.31
CA LEU A 72 -14.55 1.60 -10.83
C LEU A 72 -16.06 1.30 -10.79
N ASP A 73 -16.91 2.20 -10.27
CA ASP A 73 -18.37 2.02 -10.33
C ASP A 73 -18.85 2.08 -11.79
N GLY A 74 -19.62 1.09 -12.22
CA GLY A 74 -20.00 0.84 -13.61
C GLY A 74 -18.96 0.06 -14.45
N LYS A 75 -17.75 -0.19 -13.94
CA LYS A 75 -16.64 -0.80 -14.69
C LYS A 75 -16.49 -2.29 -14.44
N TRP A 76 -15.95 -2.98 -15.44
CA TRP A 76 -15.48 -4.37 -15.34
C TRP A 76 -14.07 -4.40 -14.75
N VAL A 77 -13.86 -5.27 -13.77
CA VAL A 77 -12.56 -5.50 -13.12
C VAL A 77 -12.22 -6.99 -13.14
N PRO A 78 -10.94 -7.38 -13.24
CA PRO A 78 -10.50 -8.73 -12.92
C PRO A 78 -10.70 -9.00 -11.42
N GLN A 79 -11.49 -9.99 -11.08
CA GLN A 79 -11.68 -10.49 -9.72
C GLN A 79 -10.83 -11.75 -9.51
N LEU A 80 -9.93 -11.73 -8.54
CA LEU A 80 -8.94 -12.79 -8.30
C LEU A 80 -9.36 -13.74 -7.16
N SER A 81 -10.12 -13.23 -6.19
CA SER A 81 -10.59 -14.02 -5.05
C SER A 81 -11.94 -13.53 -4.52
N SER A 82 -12.68 -14.45 -3.90
CA SER A 82 -13.88 -14.21 -3.12
C SER A 82 -13.91 -15.18 -1.96
N LYS A 83 -13.63 -14.73 -0.73
CA LYS A 83 -13.66 -15.58 0.47
C LYS A 83 -14.61 -15.00 1.52
N LYS A 84 -15.12 -15.87 2.38
CA LYS A 84 -15.82 -15.47 3.60
C LYS A 84 -15.41 -16.31 4.79
N VAL A 85 -15.57 -15.74 5.98
CA VAL A 85 -15.25 -16.42 7.25
C VAL A 85 -16.20 -17.60 7.41
N GLY A 86 -15.64 -18.78 7.67
CA GLY A 86 -16.40 -20.03 7.74
C GLY A 86 -16.69 -20.70 6.39
N LEU A 87 -16.21 -20.15 5.27
CA LEU A 87 -16.27 -20.83 3.97
C LEU A 87 -15.43 -22.12 4.01
N GLU A 88 -15.98 -23.23 3.54
CA GLU A 88 -15.23 -24.47 3.33
C GLU A 88 -14.79 -24.56 1.86
N ALA A 89 -13.52 -24.26 1.59
CA ALA A 89 -12.93 -24.25 0.24
C ALA A 89 -11.44 -24.62 0.30
N GLU A 90 -10.90 -25.16 -0.79
CA GLU A 90 -9.50 -25.62 -0.89
C GLU A 90 -9.06 -26.59 0.24
N GLY A 91 -10.02 -27.37 0.76
CA GLY A 91 -9.77 -28.34 1.84
C GLY A 91 -9.61 -27.76 3.24
N LYS A 92 -9.92 -26.46 3.45
CA LYS A 92 -9.92 -25.81 4.76
C LYS A 92 -11.19 -24.98 5.02
N THR A 93 -11.44 -24.71 6.29
CA THR A 93 -12.35 -23.62 6.70
C THR A 93 -11.58 -22.31 6.69
N TRP A 94 -12.09 -21.28 6.03
CA TRP A 94 -11.44 -19.98 5.93
C TRP A 94 -11.66 -19.14 7.20
N GLU A 95 -10.59 -18.86 7.93
CA GLU A 95 -10.57 -17.91 9.05
C GLU A 95 -10.16 -16.50 8.56
N PRO A 96 -10.43 -15.41 9.30
CA PRO A 96 -10.08 -14.05 8.85
C PRO A 96 -8.58 -13.89 8.55
N LYS A 97 -7.71 -14.59 9.29
CA LYS A 97 -6.25 -14.60 9.07
C LYS A 97 -5.86 -15.18 7.70
N ASP A 98 -6.59 -16.18 7.21
CA ASP A 98 -6.35 -16.83 5.93
C ASP A 98 -6.72 -15.89 4.78
N ILE A 99 -7.86 -15.21 4.91
CA ILE A 99 -8.35 -14.22 3.93
C ILE A 99 -7.36 -13.05 3.85
N LEU A 100 -6.88 -12.55 4.99
CA LEU A 100 -5.88 -11.48 5.04
C LEU A 100 -4.56 -11.91 4.39
N ALA A 101 -4.05 -13.09 4.75
CA ALA A 101 -2.80 -13.61 4.19
C ALA A 101 -2.87 -13.86 2.68
N GLU A 102 -4.00 -14.36 2.17
CA GLU A 102 -4.23 -14.50 0.72
C GLU A 102 -4.23 -13.13 0.03
N HIS A 103 -4.99 -12.17 0.56
CA HIS A 103 -5.06 -10.82 -0.01
C HIS A 103 -3.68 -10.12 -0.01
N GLU A 104 -2.92 -10.20 1.09
CA GLU A 104 -1.57 -9.67 1.15
C GLU A 104 -0.60 -10.36 0.18
N GLN A 105 -0.77 -11.66 -0.06
CA GLN A 105 0.02 -12.38 -1.06
C GLN A 105 -0.33 -11.91 -2.48
N MET A 106 -1.62 -11.80 -2.80
CA MET A 106 -2.08 -11.22 -4.07
C MET A 106 -1.59 -9.78 -4.25
N ARG A 107 -1.49 -8.98 -3.19
CA ARG A 107 -0.96 -7.61 -3.25
C ARG A 107 0.55 -7.51 -3.46
N LYS A 108 1.32 -8.53 -3.07
CA LYS A 108 2.75 -8.64 -3.38
C LYS A 108 2.99 -9.04 -4.84
N GLU A 109 2.11 -9.89 -5.40
CA GLU A 109 2.20 -10.38 -6.78
C GLU A 109 1.61 -9.37 -7.78
N TYR A 110 0.50 -8.74 -7.44
CA TYR A 110 -0.25 -7.78 -8.24
C TYR A 110 -0.43 -6.46 -7.46
N PRO A 111 0.53 -5.51 -7.52
CA PRO A 111 0.53 -4.29 -6.69
C PRO A 111 -0.68 -3.36 -6.82
N ARG A 112 -1.55 -3.59 -7.82
CA ARG A 112 -2.79 -2.82 -8.07
C ARG A 112 -4.04 -3.44 -7.44
N VAL A 113 -3.94 -4.56 -6.70
CA VAL A 113 -5.14 -5.17 -6.12
C VAL A 113 -5.70 -4.38 -4.95
N GLN A 114 -7.03 -4.30 -4.92
CA GLN A 114 -7.84 -3.64 -3.90
C GLN A 114 -8.75 -4.70 -3.26
N LEU A 115 -9.03 -4.53 -1.97
CA LEU A 115 -9.98 -5.35 -1.25
C LEU A 115 -11.32 -4.63 -1.18
N VAL A 116 -12.40 -5.32 -1.54
CA VAL A 116 -13.75 -4.79 -1.43
C VAL A 116 -14.61 -5.71 -0.58
N TRP A 117 -15.60 -5.12 0.11
CA TRP A 117 -16.66 -5.87 0.76
C TRP A 117 -17.82 -6.02 -0.21
N SER A 118 -18.31 -7.25 -0.40
CA SER A 118 -19.34 -7.52 -1.41
C SER A 118 -20.67 -6.82 -1.10
N GLY A 119 -21.00 -6.63 0.18
CA GLY A 119 -22.18 -5.89 0.63
C GLY A 119 -22.18 -4.38 0.32
N ASP A 120 -21.03 -3.81 -0.09
CA ASP A 120 -20.97 -2.40 -0.52
C ASP A 120 -21.42 -2.21 -2.00
N PHE A 121 -21.68 -3.29 -2.76
CA PHE A 121 -22.04 -3.22 -4.18
C PHE A 121 -23.24 -4.13 -4.50
N ALA A 122 -24.28 -3.54 -5.13
CA ALA A 122 -25.44 -4.26 -5.63
C ALA A 122 -25.11 -5.31 -6.71
N SER A 123 -23.93 -5.23 -7.33
CA SER A 123 -23.47 -6.21 -8.33
C SER A 123 -23.09 -7.57 -7.74
N PHE A 124 -22.89 -7.73 -6.43
CA PHE A 124 -22.71 -9.05 -5.83
C PHE A 124 -24.05 -9.69 -5.43
N LYS A 125 -24.11 -11.01 -5.51
CA LYS A 125 -25.29 -11.80 -5.11
C LYS A 125 -25.35 -12.03 -3.60
N GLU A 126 -24.19 -12.18 -2.98
CA GLU A 126 -24.01 -12.39 -1.54
C GLU A 126 -23.23 -11.20 -0.97
N ASP A 127 -23.69 -10.66 0.16
CA ASP A 127 -23.19 -9.45 0.81
C ASP A 127 -22.14 -9.70 1.91
N ASP A 128 -21.74 -10.96 2.11
CA ASP A 128 -20.88 -11.43 3.20
C ASP A 128 -19.45 -11.85 2.81
N PHE A 129 -18.91 -11.34 1.69
CA PHE A 129 -17.60 -11.72 1.16
C PHE A 129 -16.57 -10.58 1.14
N TRP A 130 -15.32 -10.94 1.43
CA TRP A 130 -14.13 -10.18 1.09
C TRP A 130 -13.69 -10.59 -0.32
N VAL A 131 -13.61 -9.62 -1.21
CA VAL A 131 -13.34 -9.82 -2.63
C VAL A 131 -12.06 -9.08 -3.01
N THR A 132 -11.08 -9.80 -3.54
CA THR A 132 -9.85 -9.19 -4.07
C THR A 132 -10.03 -8.95 -5.57
N ILE A 133 -10.00 -7.67 -5.95
CA ILE A 133 -10.07 -7.22 -7.34
C ILE A 133 -8.74 -6.61 -7.77
N VAL A 134 -8.48 -6.54 -9.07
CA VAL A 134 -7.47 -5.65 -9.63
C VAL A 134 -8.09 -4.27 -9.82
N GLY A 135 -7.47 -3.22 -9.30
CA GLY A 135 -7.90 -1.82 -9.45
C GLY A 135 -7.64 -1.25 -10.85
N ILE A 136 -8.07 -1.96 -11.90
CA ILE A 136 -8.11 -1.51 -13.29
C ILE A 136 -9.55 -1.72 -13.78
N GLY A 137 -10.24 -0.63 -14.09
CA GLY A 137 -11.59 -0.65 -14.64
C GLY A 137 -11.56 -0.64 -16.17
N TYR A 138 -12.35 -1.52 -16.77
CA TYR A 138 -12.56 -1.68 -18.20
C TYR A 138 -14.04 -1.41 -18.54
N ASP A 139 -14.31 -0.99 -19.78
CA ASP A 139 -15.67 -0.78 -20.27
C ASP A 139 -16.32 -2.11 -20.74
N ASP A 140 -15.50 -3.05 -21.21
CA ASP A 140 -15.91 -4.37 -21.67
C ASP A 140 -15.37 -5.50 -20.77
N PRO A 141 -16.12 -6.59 -20.55
CA PRO A 141 -15.66 -7.72 -19.74
C PRO A 141 -14.46 -8.44 -20.37
N GLU A 142 -14.40 -8.49 -21.70
CA GLU A 142 -13.36 -9.20 -22.45
C GLU A 142 -11.96 -8.63 -22.18
N ASP A 143 -11.83 -7.32 -21.93
CA ASP A 143 -10.55 -6.70 -21.57
C ASP A 143 -10.09 -7.11 -20.17
N ALA A 144 -11.02 -7.30 -19.23
CA ALA A 144 -10.72 -7.83 -17.89
C ALA A 144 -10.32 -9.32 -17.96
N LEU A 145 -10.96 -10.12 -18.82
CA LEU A 145 -10.57 -11.52 -19.08
C LEU A 145 -9.23 -11.62 -19.82
N SER A 146 -8.94 -10.68 -20.73
CA SER A 146 -7.65 -10.53 -21.39
C SER A 146 -6.55 -10.23 -20.38
N TRP A 147 -6.82 -9.43 -19.34
CA TRP A 147 -5.91 -9.25 -18.21
C TRP A 147 -5.69 -10.55 -17.44
N CYS A 148 -6.74 -11.30 -17.11
CA CYS A 148 -6.64 -12.60 -16.42
C CYS A 148 -5.68 -13.56 -17.16
N SER A 149 -5.98 -13.81 -18.44
CA SER A 149 -5.22 -14.74 -19.29
C SER A 149 -3.79 -14.26 -19.55
N SER A 150 -3.57 -12.94 -19.70
CA SER A 150 -2.22 -12.36 -19.85
C SER A 150 -1.34 -12.52 -18.60
N ASN A 151 -1.93 -12.66 -17.42
CA ASN A 151 -1.22 -12.97 -16.17
C ASN A 151 -1.16 -14.49 -15.87
N GLY A 152 -1.63 -15.34 -16.79
CA GLY A 152 -1.63 -16.80 -16.63
C GLY A 152 -2.69 -17.34 -15.67
N LEU A 153 -3.68 -16.51 -15.30
CA LEU A 153 -4.74 -16.90 -14.36
C LEU A 153 -5.91 -17.53 -15.12
N GLY A 154 -6.11 -18.84 -14.92
CA GLY A 154 -7.24 -19.59 -15.51
C GLY A 154 -8.62 -19.26 -14.90
N PRO A 155 -9.71 -19.85 -15.42
CA PRO A 155 -11.09 -19.51 -15.06
C PRO A 155 -11.41 -19.64 -13.55
N ASP A 156 -10.78 -20.61 -12.86
CA ASP A 156 -10.96 -20.82 -11.42
C ASP A 156 -10.27 -19.74 -10.54
N ASN A 157 -9.31 -19.00 -11.12
CA ASN A 157 -8.45 -18.04 -10.40
C ASN A 157 -8.67 -16.58 -10.79
N CYS A 158 -9.37 -16.33 -11.91
CA CYS A 158 -9.67 -14.97 -12.36
C CYS A 158 -10.87 -14.94 -13.31
N TYR A 159 -11.80 -14.01 -13.05
CA TYR A 159 -12.97 -13.75 -13.90
C TYR A 159 -13.33 -12.26 -13.90
N ALA A 160 -14.09 -11.83 -14.89
CA ALA A 160 -14.49 -10.43 -15.02
C ALA A 160 -15.74 -10.15 -14.18
N LYS A 161 -15.66 -9.17 -13.30
CA LYS A 161 -16.73 -8.70 -12.43
C LYS A 161 -17.05 -7.25 -12.74
N GLN A 162 -18.31 -6.92 -13.00
CA GLN A 162 -18.73 -5.52 -13.01
C GLN A 162 -19.01 -5.08 -11.57
N LEU A 163 -18.43 -3.94 -11.17
CA LEU A 163 -18.72 -3.31 -9.88
C LEU A 163 -19.81 -2.27 -10.08
N ASN A 164 -20.99 -2.49 -9.49
CA ASN A 164 -22.07 -1.51 -9.52
C ASN A 164 -22.59 -1.30 -8.09
N THR A 165 -22.64 -0.05 -7.63
CA THR A 165 -23.30 0.35 -6.37
C THR A 165 -24.83 0.22 -6.44
N SER A 166 -25.40 0.07 -7.63
CA SER A 166 -26.83 -0.09 -7.90
C SER A 166 -27.09 -1.07 -9.07
N GLY A 167 -28.35 -1.33 -9.42
CA GLY A 167 -28.70 -2.12 -10.62
C GLY A 167 -28.73 -3.65 -10.48
N GLY A 168 -28.31 -4.21 -9.34
CA GLY A 168 -28.40 -5.66 -9.07
C GLY A 168 -27.27 -6.49 -9.68
N TYR A 169 -27.29 -7.79 -9.41
CA TYR A 169 -26.18 -8.71 -9.72
C TYR A 169 -26.30 -9.42 -11.07
N GLU A 170 -27.47 -9.38 -11.72
CA GLU A 170 -27.71 -10.12 -12.96
C GLU A 170 -26.86 -9.58 -14.11
N GLY A 171 -26.12 -10.47 -14.79
CA GLY A 171 -25.26 -10.09 -15.91
C GLY A 171 -23.96 -9.35 -15.53
N THR A 172 -23.65 -9.15 -14.24
CA THR A 172 -22.44 -8.44 -13.75
C THR A 172 -21.19 -9.34 -13.64
N THR A 173 -21.19 -10.52 -14.25
CA THR A 173 -20.08 -11.48 -14.16
C THR A 173 -19.91 -12.19 -15.51
N ARG A 174 -18.67 -12.37 -15.94
CA ARG A 174 -18.26 -13.18 -17.10
C ARG A 174 -17.09 -14.06 -16.70
N LEU A 175 -17.13 -15.32 -17.13
CA LEU A 175 -16.06 -16.29 -16.93
C LEU A 175 -15.19 -16.36 -18.18
N GLN A 176 -13.98 -16.89 -18.06
CA GLN A 176 -13.16 -17.26 -19.22
C GLN A 176 -13.74 -18.54 -19.86
N ASP A 177 -13.65 -18.65 -21.19
CA ASP A 177 -14.05 -19.83 -21.99
C ASP A 177 -13.05 -21.01 -21.91
#